data_AF-A0A813I986-F1
#
_entry.id   AF-A0A813I986-F1
#
_cell.length_a   1.000
_cell.length_b   1.000
_cell.length_c   1.000
_cell.angle_alpha   90.00
_cell.angle_beta   90.00
_cell.angle_gamma   90.00
#
_symmetry.space_group_name_H-M   'P 1'
#
loop_
_entity.id
_entity.type
_entity.pdbx_description
1 polymer ?
#
loop_
_entity_poly.entity_id
_entity_poly.type
_entity_poly.pdbx_seq_one_letter_code
_entity_poly.pdbx_strand_id
1 'polypeptide(L)'
;MSFDPLLMVSARNAFMELVRANYWEQINDGFFGQHGGGRAEALLHSVEGTIASNEGKLNDLTFLQQELEPMSGTPDEAASPPPHTTSGLANGARSLAKSQRFQTFVSASIMVSVIIDIVYDSMKPNSESLRPMWLGVSIGLLAIFLLEQSVRLFAYKTAYFKKASNVFDALLVLLITIGIILELSGMKNWLFAADFWVFRLIRVFRLIVPTRVADAIQFWQQIKKKFSGKGFSEEQAICMEHILMYTAFCKAHVHAQHEFVEFFGRKHMPLPGEQACVILESHTLVYKASVATLKAAASLDQEALDDINILREGSNAVKTMRKFISQAQEQNVISSSAAETLMEPMVHKQREWINHIHGVELGTNSPRDKNLPVRRTPSPAMDRSERYRMEEEEEEAPRTGAKGSVAPKATWASCLKFWA
;
A
#
# COMPACT_ATOMS: atom_id res chain seq x y z
N MET A 1 -41.52 8.77 23.22
CA MET A 1 -41.66 9.20 21.80
C MET A 1 -41.34 7.99 20.94
N SER A 2 -42.25 7.56 20.08
CA SER A 2 -41.98 6.54 19.07
C SER A 2 -41.37 7.23 17.85
N PHE A 3 -40.14 6.86 17.48
CA PHE A 3 -39.54 7.32 16.23
C PHE A 3 -40.23 6.65 15.05
N ASP A 4 -40.41 7.39 13.96
CA ASP A 4 -40.86 6.79 12.71
C ASP A 4 -39.69 5.97 12.11
N PRO A 5 -39.82 4.64 11.96
CA PRO A 5 -38.74 3.80 11.45
C PRO A 5 -38.33 4.18 10.02
N LEU A 6 -39.25 4.68 9.18
CA LEU A 6 -38.94 5.08 7.81
C LEU A 6 -38.12 6.37 7.78
N LEU A 7 -38.45 7.33 8.64
CA LEU A 7 -37.69 8.57 8.78
C LEU A 7 -36.28 8.29 9.33
N MET A 8 -36.16 7.37 10.30
CA MET A 8 -34.86 6.94 10.81
C MET A 8 -33.97 6.33 9.72
N VAL A 9 -34.51 5.43 8.89
CA VAL A 9 -33.74 4.84 7.77
C VAL A 9 -33.34 5.90 6.76
N SER A 10 -34.26 6.82 6.42
CA SER A 10 -33.98 7.92 5.49
C SER A 10 -32.89 8.85 6.02
N ALA A 11 -32.94 9.20 7.31
CA ALA A 11 -31.95 10.05 7.97
C ALA A 11 -30.57 9.40 8.00
N ARG A 12 -30.49 8.09 8.29
CA ARG A 12 -29.21 7.35 8.26
C ARG A 12 -28.62 7.28 6.85
N ASN A 13 -29.43 6.99 5.84
CA ASN A 13 -28.96 6.93 4.46
C ASN A 13 -28.43 8.30 4.00
N ALA A 14 -29.18 9.37 4.29
CA ALA A 14 -28.72 10.73 3.99
C ALA A 14 -27.40 11.07 4.70
N PHE A 15 -27.25 10.67 5.97
CA PHE A 15 -26.01 10.84 6.71
C PHE A 15 -24.83 10.06 6.09
N MET A 16 -25.06 8.81 5.69
CA MET A 16 -24.01 7.98 5.07
C MET A 16 -23.57 8.51 3.70
N GLU A 17 -24.46 9.14 2.93
CA GLU A 17 -24.06 9.82 1.68
C GLU A 17 -23.17 11.05 1.96
N LEU A 18 -23.40 11.80 3.04
CA LEU A 18 -22.47 12.86 3.46
C LEU A 18 -21.12 12.29 3.88
N VAL A 19 -21.10 11.20 4.66
CA VAL A 19 -19.85 10.51 5.03
C VAL A 19 -19.09 10.06 3.78
N ARG A 20 -19.79 9.49 2.78
CA ARG A 20 -19.21 9.09 1.49
C ARG A 20 -18.59 10.27 0.74
N ALA A 21 -19.30 11.40 0.67
CA ALA A 21 -18.80 12.62 0.05
C ALA A 21 -17.51 13.12 0.73
N ASN A 22 -17.49 13.10 2.07
CA ASN A 22 -16.32 13.48 2.86
C ASN A 22 -15.13 12.50 2.68
N TYR A 23 -15.37 11.22 2.41
CA TYR A 23 -14.28 10.31 2.02
C TYR A 23 -13.70 10.67 0.65
N TRP A 24 -14.54 11.00 -0.33
CA TRP A 24 -14.07 11.45 -1.64
C TRP A 24 -13.25 12.73 -1.57
N GLU A 25 -13.66 13.68 -0.72
CA GLU A 25 -12.87 14.89 -0.49
C GLU A 25 -11.48 14.55 0.06
N GLN A 26 -11.40 13.68 1.08
CA GLN A 26 -10.12 13.24 1.63
C GLN A 26 -9.22 12.53 0.59
N ILE A 27 -9.82 11.73 -0.31
CA ILE A 27 -9.11 11.08 -1.43
C ILE A 27 -8.54 12.13 -2.39
N ASN A 28 -9.36 13.10 -2.79
CA ASN A 28 -8.96 14.19 -3.70
C ASN A 28 -7.87 15.08 -3.08
N ASP A 29 -7.91 15.25 -1.76
CA ASP A 29 -6.90 15.95 -0.96
C ASP A 29 -5.58 15.18 -0.82
N GLY A 30 -5.52 13.95 -1.34
CA GLY A 30 -4.36 13.08 -1.27
C GLY A 30 -4.09 12.54 0.13
N PHE A 31 -5.08 12.48 1.02
CA PHE A 31 -4.92 12.00 2.39
C PHE A 31 -4.32 10.59 2.46
N PHE A 32 -4.65 9.72 1.50
CA PHE A 32 -4.14 8.34 1.43
C PHE A 32 -2.87 8.16 0.58
N GLY A 33 -2.36 9.23 -0.05
CA GLY A 33 -1.23 9.16 -0.96
C GLY A 33 -1.50 8.40 -2.27
N GLN A 34 -0.48 8.27 -3.14
CA GLN A 34 -0.61 7.63 -4.46
C GLN A 34 -0.87 6.12 -4.41
N HIS A 35 -0.47 5.45 -3.34
CA HIS A 35 -0.67 4.00 -3.16
C HIS A 35 -1.88 3.67 -2.27
N GLY A 36 -2.68 4.68 -1.90
CA GLY A 36 -3.82 4.57 -0.99
C GLY A 36 -5.10 3.97 -1.59
N GLY A 37 -5.06 3.41 -2.80
CA GLY A 37 -6.25 2.94 -3.51
C GLY A 37 -7.08 1.95 -2.70
N GLY A 38 -6.45 0.90 -2.15
CA GLY A 38 -7.16 -0.11 -1.35
C GLY A 38 -7.72 0.43 -0.03
N ARG A 39 -7.03 1.40 0.59
CA ARG A 39 -7.47 2.07 1.82
C ARG A 39 -8.72 2.91 1.59
N ALA A 40 -8.70 3.72 0.54
CA ALA A 40 -9.84 4.51 0.12
C ALA A 40 -11.05 3.62 -0.22
N GLU A 41 -10.82 2.53 -0.95
CA GLU A 41 -11.85 1.57 -1.34
C GLU A 41 -12.47 0.88 -0.12
N ALA A 42 -11.68 0.50 0.89
CA ALA A 42 -12.18 -0.09 2.13
C ALA A 42 -13.14 0.85 2.89
N LEU A 43 -12.83 2.16 2.96
CA LEU A 43 -13.74 3.14 3.57
C LEU A 43 -15.04 3.28 2.78
N LEU A 44 -14.96 3.38 1.45
CA LEU A 44 -16.14 3.48 0.60
C LEU A 44 -17.01 2.21 0.69
N HIS A 45 -16.39 1.03 0.68
CA HIS A 45 -17.07 -0.25 0.83
C HIS A 45 -17.76 -0.37 2.20
N SER A 46 -17.16 0.17 3.27
CA SER A 46 -17.79 0.18 4.60
C SER A 46 -19.09 0.99 4.65
N VAL A 47 -19.15 2.09 3.89
CA VAL A 47 -20.37 2.90 3.74
C VAL A 47 -21.42 2.16 2.94
N GLU A 48 -21.02 1.57 1.80
CA GLU A 48 -21.92 0.80 0.94
C GLU A 48 -22.51 -0.41 1.67
N GLY A 49 -21.71 -1.12 2.46
CA GLY A 49 -22.17 -2.21 3.32
C GLY A 49 -23.20 -1.74 4.35
N THR A 50 -23.01 -0.56 4.93
CA THR A 50 -23.96 0.02 5.90
C THR A 50 -25.29 0.36 5.28
N ILE A 51 -25.27 1.05 4.13
CA ILE A 51 -26.46 1.41 3.37
C ILE A 51 -27.23 0.14 2.93
N ALA A 52 -26.51 -0.92 2.55
CA ALA A 52 -27.11 -2.18 2.13
C ALA A 52 -27.71 -3.01 3.29
N SER A 53 -27.16 -2.91 4.50
CA SER A 53 -27.48 -3.82 5.61
C SER A 53 -28.90 -3.68 6.16
N ASN A 54 -29.59 -2.54 5.97
CA ASN A 54 -30.93 -2.25 6.52
C ASN A 54 -31.09 -2.54 8.03
N GLU A 55 -30.00 -2.69 8.79
CA GLU A 55 -30.02 -3.14 10.20
C GLU A 55 -30.55 -2.09 11.19
N GLY A 56 -30.97 -0.92 10.70
CA GLY A 56 -31.50 0.14 11.54
C GLY A 56 -30.48 0.70 12.54
N LYS A 57 -29.19 0.68 12.21
CA LYS A 57 -28.08 1.30 12.97
C LYS A 57 -26.91 1.61 12.04
N LEU A 58 -26.05 2.55 12.41
CA LEU A 58 -24.77 2.75 11.73
C LEU A 58 -23.77 1.65 12.13
N ASN A 59 -23.24 0.91 11.16
CA ASN A 59 -22.34 -0.25 11.36
C ASN A 59 -21.10 -0.25 10.44
N ASP A 60 -20.82 0.86 9.77
CA ASP A 60 -19.67 1.05 8.85
C ASP A 60 -18.33 0.84 9.54
N LEU A 61 -18.17 1.27 10.79
CA LEU A 61 -16.96 0.96 11.55
C LEU A 61 -16.73 -0.56 11.69
N THR A 62 -17.80 -1.36 11.78
CA THR A 62 -17.70 -2.82 11.89
C THR A 62 -17.25 -3.43 10.58
N PHE A 63 -17.83 -2.97 9.45
CA PHE A 63 -17.38 -3.38 8.12
C PHE A 63 -15.91 -2.99 7.88
N LEU A 64 -15.53 -1.79 8.31
CA LEU A 64 -14.14 -1.33 8.21
C LEU A 64 -13.20 -2.21 9.05
N GLN A 65 -13.58 -2.55 10.27
CA GLN A 65 -12.80 -3.44 11.13
C GLN A 65 -12.64 -4.84 10.52
N GLN A 66 -13.72 -5.38 9.94
CA GLN A 66 -13.69 -6.68 9.25
C GLN A 66 -12.82 -6.66 7.99
N GLU A 67 -12.64 -5.51 7.34
CA GLU A 67 -11.75 -5.36 6.19
C GLU A 67 -10.28 -5.18 6.62
N LEU A 68 -10.04 -4.59 7.79
CA LEU A 68 -8.69 -4.38 8.34
C LEU A 68 -8.10 -5.61 9.04
N GLU A 69 -8.92 -6.44 9.70
CA GLU A 69 -8.49 -7.70 10.31
C GLU A 69 -7.85 -8.72 9.34
N PRO A 70 -8.35 -8.96 8.11
CA PRO A 70 -7.78 -9.97 7.21
C PRO A 70 -6.37 -9.65 6.72
N MET A 71 -5.88 -8.42 6.89
CA MET A 71 -4.48 -8.09 6.58
C MET A 71 -3.49 -8.53 7.67
N SER A 72 -3.98 -8.84 8.88
CA SER A 72 -3.14 -9.39 9.96
C SER A 72 -3.02 -10.92 9.90
N GLY A 73 -3.93 -11.58 9.18
CA GLY A 73 -3.80 -12.98 8.82
C GLY A 73 -2.78 -13.12 7.70
N THR A 74 -1.80 -13.99 7.87
CA THR A 74 -0.89 -14.36 6.77
C THR A 74 -1.74 -14.64 5.50
N PRO A 75 -1.45 -14.01 4.34
CA PRO A 75 -2.28 -14.02 3.11
C PRO A 75 -2.70 -15.41 2.58
N ASP A 76 -2.15 -16.48 3.13
CA ASP A 76 -2.43 -17.86 2.75
C ASP A 76 -3.75 -18.43 3.30
N GLU A 77 -4.46 -17.75 4.21
CA GLU A 77 -5.62 -18.34 4.90
C GLU A 77 -6.98 -18.04 4.26
N ALA A 78 -7.16 -16.86 3.65
CA ALA A 78 -8.47 -16.38 3.18
C ALA A 78 -9.03 -17.08 1.91
N ALA A 79 -8.25 -17.93 1.23
CA ALA A 79 -8.69 -18.65 0.03
C ALA A 79 -8.84 -20.17 0.22
N SER A 80 -8.80 -20.67 1.45
CA SER A 80 -8.91 -22.11 1.68
C SER A 80 -10.39 -22.53 1.72
N PRO A 81 -10.90 -23.30 0.73
CA PRO A 81 -12.22 -23.91 0.84
C PRO A 81 -12.29 -24.75 2.13
N PRO A 82 -13.49 -24.87 2.76
CA PRO A 82 -13.64 -25.56 4.03
C PRO A 82 -12.95 -26.93 4.00
N PRO A 83 -12.26 -27.33 5.08
CA PRO A 83 -11.45 -28.54 5.13
C PRO A 83 -12.37 -29.76 5.06
N HIS A 84 -12.77 -30.14 3.85
CA HIS A 84 -13.26 -31.47 3.59
C HIS A 84 -12.09 -32.43 3.83
N THR A 85 -12.36 -33.48 4.60
CA THR A 85 -11.45 -34.55 5.05
C THR A 85 -10.73 -35.20 3.86
N THR A 86 -9.67 -34.56 3.38
CA THR A 86 -8.82 -35.10 2.32
C THR A 86 -7.57 -35.71 2.92
N SER A 87 -7.13 -36.81 2.31
CA SER A 87 -5.98 -37.64 2.70
C SER A 87 -4.72 -36.81 3.01
N GLY A 88 -3.92 -37.27 3.98
CA GLY A 88 -2.75 -36.53 4.49
C GLY A 88 -1.75 -36.08 3.43
N LEU A 89 -1.68 -36.77 2.28
CA LEU A 89 -0.78 -36.42 1.17
C LEU A 89 -1.21 -35.13 0.45
N ALA A 90 -2.52 -34.86 0.32
CA ALA A 90 -3.02 -33.61 -0.27
C ALA A 90 -2.76 -32.40 0.64
N ASN A 91 -2.84 -32.59 1.96
CA ASN A 91 -2.50 -31.56 2.94
C ASN A 91 -1.00 -31.25 2.92
N GLY A 92 -0.15 -32.27 2.76
CA GLY A 92 1.29 -32.10 2.55
C GLY A 92 1.61 -31.30 1.29
N ALA A 93 0.98 -31.65 0.15
CA ALA A 93 1.17 -30.92 -1.11
C ALA A 93 0.70 -29.46 -1.02
N ARG A 94 -0.42 -29.19 -0.34
CA ARG A 94 -0.88 -27.81 -0.08
C ARG A 94 0.07 -27.03 0.81
N SER A 95 0.57 -27.65 1.88
CA SER A 95 1.56 -27.03 2.77
C SER A 95 2.85 -26.71 2.02
N LEU A 96 3.31 -27.62 1.16
CA LEU A 96 4.48 -27.39 0.32
C LEU A 96 4.26 -26.27 -0.70
N ALA A 97 3.10 -26.27 -1.38
CA ALA A 97 2.75 -25.24 -2.37
C ALA A 97 2.62 -23.83 -1.76
N LYS A 98 2.12 -23.75 -0.52
CA LYS A 98 2.02 -22.50 0.25
C LYS A 98 3.33 -22.09 0.93
N SER A 99 4.31 -22.98 1.02
CA SER A 99 5.56 -22.66 1.71
C SER A 99 6.26 -21.47 1.05
N GLN A 100 6.52 -20.42 1.82
CA GLN A 100 7.27 -19.24 1.37
C GLN A 100 8.61 -19.63 0.75
N ARG A 101 9.28 -20.65 1.30
CA ARG A 101 10.57 -21.14 0.78
C ARG A 101 10.42 -21.71 -0.63
N PHE A 102 9.35 -22.47 -0.85
CA PHE A 102 9.04 -23.05 -2.15
C PHE A 102 8.69 -21.98 -3.18
N GLN A 103 7.84 -21.01 -2.80
CA GLN A 103 7.51 -19.86 -3.65
C GLN A 103 8.75 -19.03 -4.00
N THR A 104 9.60 -18.74 -3.00
CA THR A 104 10.86 -18.01 -3.19
C THR A 104 11.79 -18.76 -4.15
N PHE A 105 11.91 -20.08 -3.97
CA PHE A 105 12.74 -20.92 -4.84
C PHE A 105 12.27 -20.92 -6.29
N VAL A 106 10.96 -21.09 -6.51
CA VAL A 106 10.35 -21.02 -7.83
C VAL A 106 10.57 -19.65 -8.47
N SER A 107 10.28 -18.56 -7.78
CA SER A 107 10.50 -17.20 -8.29
C SER A 107 11.97 -16.95 -8.64
N ALA A 108 12.90 -17.42 -7.79
CA ALA A 108 14.33 -17.34 -8.08
C ALA A 108 14.71 -18.15 -9.33
N SER A 109 14.16 -19.35 -9.53
CA SER A 109 14.41 -20.15 -10.73
C SER A 109 13.91 -19.49 -12.02
N ILE A 110 12.80 -18.72 -11.95
CA ILE A 110 12.31 -17.92 -13.08
C ILE A 110 13.32 -16.84 -13.41
N MET A 111 13.75 -16.06 -12.41
CA MET A 111 14.73 -14.99 -12.61
C MET A 111 16.04 -15.54 -13.20
N VAL A 112 16.52 -16.67 -12.67
CA VAL A 112 17.70 -17.36 -13.21
C VAL A 112 17.46 -17.81 -14.65
N SER A 113 16.29 -18.39 -14.96
CA SER A 113 15.97 -18.80 -16.35
C SER A 113 16.02 -17.63 -17.33
N VAL A 114 15.57 -16.45 -16.91
CA VAL A 114 15.56 -15.23 -17.73
C VAL A 114 16.97 -14.71 -17.95
N ILE A 115 17.79 -14.66 -16.90
CA ILE A 115 19.20 -14.24 -17.00
C ILE A 115 19.95 -15.18 -17.94
N ILE A 116 19.75 -16.48 -17.76
CA ILE A 116 20.31 -17.54 -18.59
C ILE A 116 19.91 -17.31 -20.05
N ASP A 117 18.63 -17.06 -20.34
CA ASP A 117 18.12 -16.76 -21.69
C ASP A 117 18.76 -15.50 -22.31
N ILE A 118 18.89 -14.40 -21.55
CA ILE A 118 19.54 -13.15 -22.00
C ILE A 118 21.02 -13.39 -22.31
N VAL A 119 21.72 -14.12 -21.45
CA VAL A 119 23.13 -14.45 -21.62
C VAL A 119 23.32 -15.30 -22.87
N TYR A 120 22.45 -16.28 -23.12
CA TYR A 120 22.50 -17.10 -24.32
C TYR A 120 22.31 -16.30 -25.61
N ASP A 121 21.34 -15.38 -25.63
CA ASP A 121 21.11 -14.53 -26.80
C ASP A 121 22.28 -13.58 -27.04
N SER A 122 22.92 -13.09 -25.97
CA SER A 122 24.10 -12.24 -26.02
C SER A 122 25.37 -12.99 -26.45
N MET A 123 25.52 -14.25 -26.02
CA MET A 123 26.65 -15.13 -26.35
C MET A 123 26.45 -15.91 -27.63
N LYS A 124 25.79 -15.32 -28.63
CA LYS A 124 25.51 -15.99 -29.90
C LYS A 124 26.59 -15.74 -30.98
N PRO A 125 27.86 -16.22 -30.87
CA PRO A 125 28.72 -16.42 -32.04
C PRO A 125 28.94 -17.91 -32.28
N ASN A 126 28.26 -18.48 -33.28
CA ASN A 126 28.61 -19.69 -34.08
C ASN A 126 29.14 -20.99 -33.43
N SER A 127 29.23 -21.12 -32.11
CA SER A 127 29.77 -22.32 -31.47
C SER A 127 28.70 -23.40 -31.33
N GLU A 128 28.72 -24.39 -32.24
CA GLU A 128 27.88 -25.59 -32.12
C GLU A 128 28.16 -26.39 -30.84
N SER A 129 29.36 -26.22 -30.25
CA SER A 129 29.79 -26.91 -29.03
C SER A 129 29.00 -26.55 -27.77
N LEU A 130 28.38 -25.37 -27.69
CA LEU A 130 27.63 -24.93 -26.49
C LEU A 130 26.15 -25.34 -26.51
N ARG A 131 25.62 -25.80 -27.66
CA ARG A 131 24.23 -26.24 -27.80
C ARG A 131 23.80 -27.36 -26.83
N PRO A 132 24.55 -28.46 -26.65
CA PRO A 132 24.11 -29.54 -25.76
C PRO A 132 24.08 -29.11 -24.28
N MET A 133 25.02 -28.25 -23.87
CA MET A 133 25.03 -27.69 -22.50
C MET A 133 23.79 -26.84 -22.25
N TRP A 134 23.44 -25.99 -23.21
CA TRP A 134 22.25 -25.14 -23.14
C TRP A 134 20.94 -25.94 -23.07
N LEU A 135 20.84 -26.98 -23.90
CA LEU A 135 19.70 -27.90 -23.89
C LEU A 135 19.56 -28.58 -22.52
N GLY A 136 20.67 -29.03 -21.93
CA GLY A 136 20.69 -29.62 -20.59
C GLY A 136 20.16 -28.67 -19.51
N VAL A 137 20.59 -27.40 -19.51
CA VAL A 137 20.09 -26.37 -18.59
C VAL A 137 18.59 -26.12 -18.78
N SER A 138 18.14 -26.06 -20.04
CA SER A 138 16.73 -25.85 -20.39
C SER A 138 15.84 -27.01 -19.92
N ILE A 139 16.31 -28.25 -20.04
CA ILE A 139 15.62 -29.44 -19.53
C ILE A 139 15.54 -29.40 -18.00
N GLY A 140 16.63 -29.02 -17.32
CA GLY A 140 16.66 -28.89 -15.86
C GLY A 140 15.64 -27.87 -15.34
N LEU A 141 15.57 -26.69 -15.97
CA LEU A 141 14.60 -25.65 -15.63
C LEU A 141 13.17 -26.08 -15.93
N LEU A 142 12.93 -26.77 -17.06
CA LEU A 142 11.61 -27.33 -17.36
C LEU A 142 11.18 -28.36 -16.29
N ALA A 143 12.09 -29.20 -15.82
CA ALA A 143 11.78 -30.19 -14.78
C ALA A 143 11.33 -29.52 -13.47
N ILE A 144 11.97 -28.40 -13.09
CA ILE A 144 11.55 -27.60 -11.92
C ILE A 144 10.13 -27.05 -12.11
N PHE A 145 9.82 -26.50 -13.28
CA PHE A 145 8.48 -25.97 -13.56
C PHE A 145 7.42 -27.08 -13.65
N LEU A 146 7.73 -28.21 -14.28
CA LEU A 146 6.83 -29.37 -14.30
C LEU A 146 6.54 -29.87 -12.89
N LEU A 147 7.56 -29.92 -12.02
CA LEU A 147 7.39 -30.30 -10.62
C LEU A 147 6.51 -29.28 -9.88
N GLU A 148 6.74 -27.98 -10.05
CA GLU A 148 5.89 -26.91 -9.50
C GLU A 148 4.42 -27.08 -9.93
N GLN A 149 4.18 -27.21 -11.24
CA GLN A 149 2.83 -27.38 -11.78
C GLN A 149 2.18 -28.65 -11.27
N SER A 150 2.92 -29.75 -11.18
CA SER A 150 2.41 -31.01 -10.63
C SER A 150 1.98 -30.82 -9.18
N VAL A 151 2.82 -30.21 -8.34
CA VAL A 151 2.48 -29.94 -6.94
C VAL A 151 1.24 -29.05 -6.82
N ARG A 152 1.13 -27.97 -7.61
CA ARG A 152 -0.05 -27.10 -7.61
C ARG A 152 -1.30 -27.82 -8.09
N LEU A 153 -1.22 -28.62 -9.15
CA LEU A 153 -2.33 -29.41 -9.66
C LEU A 153 -2.82 -30.43 -8.63
N PHE A 154 -1.91 -31.12 -7.94
CA PHE A 154 -2.24 -32.05 -6.86
C PHE A 154 -2.87 -31.34 -5.65
N ALA A 155 -2.35 -30.16 -5.28
CA ALA A 155 -2.82 -29.39 -4.14
C ALA A 155 -4.24 -28.83 -4.34
N TYR A 156 -4.51 -28.27 -5.52
CA TYR A 156 -5.75 -27.54 -5.81
C TYR A 156 -6.79 -28.35 -6.61
N LYS A 157 -6.42 -29.50 -7.18
CA LYS A 157 -7.31 -30.39 -7.95
C LYS A 157 -8.12 -29.61 -9.00
N THR A 158 -9.45 -29.74 -9.01
CA THR A 158 -10.34 -29.03 -9.94
C THR A 158 -10.41 -27.52 -9.70
N ALA A 159 -10.10 -27.04 -8.48
CA ALA A 159 -10.01 -25.61 -8.20
C ALA A 159 -8.83 -24.95 -8.93
N TYR A 160 -7.81 -25.74 -9.31
CA TYR A 160 -6.69 -25.27 -10.13
C TYR A 160 -7.18 -24.59 -11.41
N PHE A 161 -8.14 -25.22 -12.10
CA PHE A 161 -8.65 -24.75 -13.38
C PHE A 161 -9.63 -23.57 -13.29
N LYS A 162 -10.08 -23.21 -12.07
CA LYS A 162 -10.95 -22.03 -11.89
C LYS A 162 -10.18 -20.71 -12.03
N LYS A 163 -8.87 -20.72 -11.79
CA LYS A 163 -8.03 -19.53 -11.90
C LYS A 163 -7.39 -19.49 -13.29
N ALA A 164 -7.80 -18.55 -14.13
CA ALA A 164 -7.30 -18.41 -15.51
C ALA A 164 -5.76 -18.35 -15.59
N SER A 165 -5.11 -17.71 -14.62
CA SER A 165 -3.65 -17.67 -14.56
C SER A 165 -3.00 -19.05 -14.42
N ASN A 166 -3.60 -19.96 -13.64
CA ASN A 166 -3.04 -21.29 -13.42
C ASN A 166 -3.18 -22.14 -14.68
N VAL A 167 -4.33 -22.03 -15.36
CA VAL A 167 -4.57 -22.69 -16.65
C VAL A 167 -3.54 -22.25 -17.68
N PHE A 168 -3.27 -20.94 -17.75
CA PHE A 168 -2.30 -20.38 -18.67
C PHE A 168 -0.87 -20.87 -18.39
N ASP A 169 -0.46 -20.92 -17.12
CA ASP A 169 0.85 -21.41 -16.69
C ASP A 169 1.04 -22.90 -17.03
N ALA A 170 0.02 -23.73 -16.83
CA ALA A 170 0.04 -25.14 -17.22
C ALA A 170 0.16 -25.31 -18.75
N LEU A 171 -0.53 -24.48 -19.52
CA LEU A 171 -0.47 -24.50 -20.98
C LEU A 171 0.93 -24.09 -21.48
N LEU A 172 1.56 -23.09 -20.85
CA LEU A 172 2.93 -22.70 -21.18
C LEU A 172 3.93 -23.82 -20.90
N VAL A 173 3.85 -24.47 -19.74
CA VAL A 173 4.73 -25.60 -19.40
C VAL A 173 4.53 -26.75 -20.40
N LEU A 174 3.28 -27.00 -20.82
CA LEU A 174 2.98 -27.98 -21.86
C LEU A 174 3.61 -27.62 -23.21
N LEU A 175 3.48 -26.38 -23.67
CA LEU A 175 4.08 -25.90 -24.92
C LEU A 175 5.61 -26.01 -24.90
N ILE A 176 6.25 -25.66 -23.78
CA ILE A 176 7.71 -25.80 -23.62
C ILE A 176 8.11 -27.28 -23.66
N THR A 177 7.34 -28.14 -23.01
CA THR A 177 7.58 -29.60 -23.00
C THR A 177 7.50 -30.17 -24.41
N ILE A 178 6.47 -29.82 -25.18
CA ILE A 178 6.32 -30.21 -26.59
C ILE A 178 7.51 -29.70 -27.41
N GLY A 179 7.92 -28.45 -27.21
CA GLY A 179 9.07 -27.86 -27.89
C GLY A 179 10.36 -28.65 -27.68
N ILE A 180 10.66 -29.04 -26.43
CA ILE A 180 11.84 -29.84 -26.09
C ILE A 180 11.74 -31.27 -26.64
N ILE A 181 10.56 -31.90 -26.60
CA ILE A 181 10.37 -33.24 -27.17
C ILE A 181 10.63 -33.23 -28.68
N LEU A 182 10.12 -32.22 -29.40
CA LEU A 182 10.33 -32.09 -30.83
C LEU A 182 11.81 -31.86 -31.17
N GLU A 183 12.53 -31.08 -30.37
CA GLU A 183 13.97 -30.86 -30.51
C GLU A 183 14.77 -32.16 -30.29
N LEU A 184 14.41 -32.96 -29.28
CA LEU A 184 15.04 -34.26 -28.99
C LEU A 184 14.75 -35.32 -30.07
N SER A 185 13.55 -35.32 -30.64
CA SER A 185 13.14 -36.28 -31.69
C SER A 185 13.85 -36.06 -33.03
N GLY A 186 14.67 -35.02 -33.18
CA GLY A 186 15.44 -34.78 -34.40
C GLY A 186 14.57 -34.53 -35.64
N MET A 187 13.28 -34.18 -35.46
CA MET A 187 12.35 -33.83 -36.53
C MET A 187 12.68 -32.44 -37.09
N LYS A 188 13.86 -32.34 -37.72
CA LYS A 188 14.46 -31.08 -38.16
C LYS A 188 13.83 -30.50 -39.43
N ASN A 189 12.98 -31.24 -40.14
CA ASN A 189 12.67 -30.88 -41.53
C ASN A 189 11.30 -30.20 -41.73
N TRP A 190 10.38 -30.27 -40.77
CA TRP A 190 9.04 -29.63 -40.88
C TRP A 190 8.95 -28.34 -40.05
N LEU A 191 9.48 -28.32 -38.83
CA LEU A 191 9.34 -27.17 -37.92
C LEU A 191 10.43 -26.09 -38.07
N PHE A 192 11.55 -26.40 -38.74
CA PHE A 192 12.65 -25.46 -38.97
C PHE A 192 12.40 -24.47 -40.12
N ALA A 193 11.21 -24.43 -40.71
CA ALA A 193 10.84 -23.32 -41.61
C ALA A 193 10.07 -22.20 -40.86
N ALA A 194 9.41 -22.52 -39.74
CA ALA A 194 8.76 -21.56 -38.83
C ALA A 194 9.76 -21.03 -37.76
N ASP A 195 11.00 -20.88 -38.23
CA ASP A 195 12.25 -21.09 -37.51
C ASP A 195 12.55 -20.04 -36.44
N PHE A 196 13.03 -20.47 -35.27
CA PHE A 196 13.47 -19.68 -34.11
C PHE A 196 12.47 -18.73 -33.44
N TRP A 197 11.55 -18.10 -34.17
CA TRP A 197 10.66 -17.08 -33.66
C TRP A 197 9.64 -17.63 -32.69
N VAL A 198 9.07 -18.80 -32.95
CA VAL A 198 8.10 -19.43 -32.04
C VAL A 198 8.76 -19.79 -30.70
N PHE A 199 9.98 -20.33 -30.74
CA PHE A 199 10.74 -20.63 -29.52
C PHE A 199 11.15 -19.37 -28.76
N ARG A 200 11.53 -18.29 -29.46
CA ARG A 200 11.79 -16.98 -28.83
C ARG A 200 10.51 -16.37 -28.25
N LEU A 201 9.38 -16.48 -28.95
CA LEU A 201 8.07 -16.02 -28.49
C LEU A 201 7.64 -16.78 -27.24
N ILE A 202 7.76 -18.10 -27.19
CA ILE A 202 7.45 -18.91 -26.00
C ILE A 202 8.31 -18.47 -24.80
N ARG A 203 9.58 -18.12 -25.02
CA ARG A 203 10.46 -17.56 -23.98
C ARG A 203 10.02 -16.17 -23.52
N VAL A 204 9.64 -15.29 -24.45
CA VAL A 204 9.14 -13.94 -24.14
C VAL A 204 7.77 -13.99 -23.45
N PHE A 205 6.88 -14.90 -23.86
CA PHE A 205 5.58 -15.09 -23.20
C PHE A 205 5.71 -15.57 -21.76
N ARG A 206 6.78 -16.28 -21.40
CA ARG A 206 7.11 -16.62 -20.00
C ARG A 206 7.27 -15.37 -19.12
N LEU A 207 7.79 -14.28 -19.68
CA LEU A 207 7.99 -13.00 -18.99
C LEU A 207 6.74 -12.13 -18.94
N ILE A 208 5.85 -12.24 -19.92
CA ILE A 208 4.68 -11.35 -20.06
C ILE A 208 3.51 -11.81 -19.17
N VAL A 209 3.57 -13.03 -18.60
CA VAL A 209 2.49 -13.52 -17.74
C VAL A 209 2.32 -12.59 -16.55
N PRO A 210 1.16 -11.91 -16.41
CA PRO A 210 0.98 -10.88 -15.39
C PRO A 210 1.22 -11.39 -13.97
N THR A 211 0.92 -12.66 -13.71
CA THR A 211 1.17 -13.30 -12.41
C THR A 211 2.64 -13.57 -12.15
N ARG A 212 3.42 -13.99 -13.15
CA ARG A 212 4.87 -14.17 -12.98
C ARG A 212 5.59 -12.83 -12.80
N VAL A 213 5.12 -11.78 -13.47
CA VAL A 213 5.59 -10.41 -13.24
C VAL A 213 5.25 -9.96 -11.82
N ALA A 214 4.03 -10.20 -11.34
CA ALA A 214 3.64 -9.89 -9.97
C ALA A 214 4.50 -10.64 -8.93
N ASP A 215 4.72 -11.95 -9.12
CA ASP A 215 5.56 -12.78 -8.24
C ASP A 215 7.02 -12.30 -8.24
N ALA A 216 7.55 -11.92 -9.41
CA ALA A 216 8.91 -11.37 -9.54
C ALA A 216 9.04 -9.99 -8.86
N ILE A 217 8.04 -9.13 -9.01
CA ILE A 217 7.97 -7.82 -8.31
C ILE A 217 7.92 -8.04 -6.80
N GLN A 218 7.08 -8.95 -6.32
CA GLN A 218 7.00 -9.29 -4.89
C GLN A 218 8.33 -9.85 -4.36
N PHE A 219 9.00 -10.72 -5.12
CA PHE A 219 10.31 -11.24 -4.77
C PHE A 219 11.37 -10.13 -4.72
N TRP A 220 11.38 -9.21 -5.68
CA TRP A 220 12.27 -8.06 -5.67
C TRP A 220 12.02 -7.16 -4.47
N GLN A 221 10.75 -6.94 -4.11
CA GLN A 221 10.37 -6.22 -2.89
C GLN A 221 10.87 -6.95 -1.64
N GLN A 222 10.78 -8.28 -1.57
CA GLN A 222 11.32 -9.07 -0.46
C GLN A 222 12.85 -8.99 -0.36
N ILE A 223 13.57 -9.03 -1.49
CA ILE A 223 15.02 -8.82 -1.53
C ILE A 223 15.36 -7.41 -1.04
N LYS A 224 14.67 -6.38 -1.54
CA LYS A 224 14.87 -5.00 -1.13
C LYS A 224 14.64 -4.83 0.37
N LYS A 225 13.60 -5.47 0.92
CA LYS A 225 13.33 -5.52 2.37
C LYS A 225 14.49 -6.15 3.15
N LYS A 226 15.04 -7.29 2.69
CA LYS A 226 16.18 -7.96 3.32
C LYS A 226 17.50 -7.19 3.20
N PHE A 227 17.74 -6.56 2.05
CA PHE A 227 18.97 -5.80 1.79
C PHE A 227 18.98 -4.42 2.44
N SER A 228 17.82 -3.84 2.76
CA SER A 228 17.79 -2.52 3.38
C SER A 228 18.38 -2.49 4.80
N GLY A 229 18.68 -3.64 5.42
CA GLY A 229 19.39 -3.74 6.71
C GLY A 229 18.65 -3.14 7.93
N LYS A 230 17.57 -2.40 7.69
CA LYS A 230 16.67 -1.84 8.68
C LYS A 230 15.62 -2.90 8.93
N GLY A 231 15.60 -3.47 10.14
CA GLY A 231 14.56 -4.40 10.57
C GLY A 231 13.22 -3.68 10.56
N PHE A 232 12.51 -3.78 9.44
CA PHE A 232 11.18 -3.23 9.31
C PHE A 232 10.23 -4.12 10.09
N SER A 233 9.56 -3.56 11.10
CA SER A 233 8.46 -4.26 11.73
C SER A 233 7.24 -4.11 10.83
N GLU A 234 6.87 -5.17 10.12
CA GLU A 234 5.61 -5.27 9.37
C GLU A 234 4.41 -4.84 10.23
N GLU A 235 4.50 -5.12 11.54
CA GLU A 235 3.56 -4.67 12.56
C GLU A 235 3.40 -3.14 12.61
N GLN A 236 4.48 -2.37 12.44
CA GLN A 236 4.41 -0.89 12.43
C GLN A 236 3.66 -0.36 11.22
N ALA A 237 3.85 -0.95 10.04
CA ALA A 237 3.13 -0.55 8.83
C ALA A 237 1.62 -0.82 8.98
N ILE A 238 1.26 -1.97 9.55
CA ILE A 238 -0.14 -2.33 9.84
C ILE A 238 -0.73 -1.35 10.87
N CYS A 239 -0.01 -1.05 11.95
CA CYS A 239 -0.47 -0.10 12.95
C CYS A 239 -0.66 1.31 12.37
N MET A 240 0.25 1.74 11.49
CA MET A 240 0.13 3.03 10.81
C MET A 240 -1.07 3.09 9.88
N GLU A 241 -1.30 2.02 9.13
CA GLU A 241 -2.49 1.88 8.28
C GLU A 241 -3.78 1.98 9.09
N HIS A 242 -3.87 1.26 10.22
CA HIS A 242 -5.02 1.37 11.12
C HIS A 242 -5.22 2.79 11.62
N ILE A 243 -4.16 3.49 12.04
CA ILE A 243 -4.24 4.87 12.50
C ILE A 243 -4.79 5.77 11.41
N LEU A 244 -4.29 5.66 10.17
CA LEU A 244 -4.77 6.47 9.05
C LEU A 244 -6.24 6.23 8.76
N MET A 245 -6.64 4.96 8.68
CA MET A 245 -8.00 4.55 8.36
C MET A 245 -9.00 5.04 9.40
N TYR A 246 -8.72 4.83 10.68
CA TYR A 246 -9.59 5.32 11.76
C TYR A 246 -9.58 6.85 11.89
N THR A 247 -8.45 7.51 11.59
CA THR A 247 -8.39 8.98 11.54
C THR A 247 -9.27 9.52 10.42
N ALA A 248 -9.19 8.93 9.22
CA ALA A 248 -10.00 9.32 8.08
C ALA A 248 -11.50 9.11 8.34
N PHE A 249 -11.82 7.96 8.95
CA PHE A 249 -13.16 7.61 9.40
C PHE A 249 -13.75 8.70 10.30
N CYS A 250 -13.06 9.02 11.38
CA CYS A 250 -13.56 10.01 12.33
C CYS A 250 -13.64 11.41 11.71
N LYS A 251 -12.68 11.80 10.87
CA LYS A 251 -12.74 13.07 10.14
C LYS A 251 -13.98 13.14 9.26
N ALA A 252 -14.29 12.11 8.48
CA ALA A 252 -15.47 12.08 7.64
C ALA A 252 -16.76 12.16 8.46
N HIS A 253 -16.85 11.40 9.56
CA HIS A 253 -18.04 11.40 10.41
C HIS A 253 -18.26 12.75 11.11
N VAL A 254 -17.21 13.38 11.63
CA VAL A 254 -17.32 14.69 12.29
C VAL A 254 -17.74 15.77 11.28
N HIS A 255 -17.15 15.80 10.09
CA HIS A 255 -17.58 16.75 9.05
C HIS A 255 -19.01 16.48 8.59
N ALA A 256 -19.36 15.22 8.31
CA ALA A 256 -20.73 14.85 7.96
C ALA A 256 -21.74 15.22 9.06
N GLN A 257 -21.38 15.12 10.35
CA GLN A 257 -22.23 15.59 11.45
C GLN A 257 -22.46 17.11 11.35
N HIS A 258 -21.42 17.90 11.10
CA HIS A 258 -21.55 19.34 10.91
C HIS A 258 -22.43 19.69 9.71
N GLU A 259 -22.21 19.07 8.55
CA GLU A 259 -23.01 19.28 7.33
C GLU A 259 -24.46 18.85 7.53
N PHE A 260 -24.69 17.73 8.22
CA PHE A 260 -26.03 17.23 8.51
C PHE A 260 -26.80 18.19 9.43
N VAL A 261 -26.13 18.75 10.44
CA VAL A 261 -26.70 19.79 11.31
C VAL A 261 -26.95 21.08 10.53
N GLU A 262 -26.05 21.48 9.63
CA GLU A 262 -26.22 22.69 8.82
C GLU A 262 -27.39 22.56 7.84
N PHE A 263 -27.53 21.39 7.21
CA PHE A 263 -28.56 21.14 6.21
C PHE A 263 -29.95 20.97 6.82
N PHE A 264 -30.07 20.20 7.90
CA PHE A 264 -31.36 19.91 8.52
C PHE A 264 -31.69 20.77 9.74
N GLY A 265 -30.68 21.37 10.36
CA GLY A 265 -30.86 22.28 11.48
C GLY A 265 -31.36 23.64 11.00
N ARG A 266 -32.49 24.09 11.53
CA ARG A 266 -32.86 25.50 11.43
C ARG A 266 -32.12 26.24 12.53
N LYS A 267 -31.59 27.44 12.22
CA LYS A 267 -30.72 28.26 13.08
C LYS A 267 -31.12 28.42 14.56
N HIS A 268 -32.37 28.09 14.94
CA HIS A 268 -32.88 28.18 16.32
C HIS A 268 -33.84 27.04 16.73
N MET A 269 -33.93 25.92 15.99
CA MET A 269 -34.79 24.80 16.39
C MET A 269 -33.98 23.55 16.70
N PRO A 270 -34.35 22.80 17.76
CA PRO A 270 -33.74 21.51 18.02
C PRO A 270 -33.99 20.56 16.85
N LEU A 271 -33.01 19.74 16.53
CA LEU A 271 -33.14 18.72 15.50
C LEU A 271 -34.29 17.76 15.87
N PRO A 272 -35.09 17.30 14.89
CA PRO A 272 -35.95 16.13 15.04
C PRO A 272 -35.22 14.99 15.73
N GLY A 273 -35.94 14.25 16.57
CA GLY A 273 -35.32 13.22 17.42
C GLY A 273 -34.61 12.14 16.60
N GLU A 274 -35.08 11.85 15.39
CA GLU A 274 -34.45 10.92 14.46
C GLU A 274 -33.05 11.38 14.04
N GLN A 275 -32.90 12.67 13.68
CA GLN A 275 -31.63 13.24 13.25
C GLN A 275 -30.63 13.33 14.42
N ALA A 276 -31.13 13.73 15.60
CA ALA A 276 -30.31 13.73 16.82
C ALA A 276 -29.80 12.32 17.15
N CYS A 277 -30.62 11.28 16.94
CA CYS A 277 -30.23 9.89 17.12
C CYS A 277 -29.09 9.49 16.17
N VAL A 278 -29.18 9.82 14.88
CA VAL A 278 -28.14 9.53 13.89
C VAL A 278 -26.80 10.19 14.25
N ILE A 279 -26.83 11.45 14.70
CA ILE A 279 -25.61 12.15 15.16
C ILE A 279 -25.01 11.45 16.39
N LEU A 280 -25.83 11.07 17.38
CA LEU A 280 -25.35 10.36 18.57
C LEU A 280 -24.77 8.97 18.24
N GLU A 281 -25.39 8.24 17.30
CA GLU A 281 -24.85 6.98 16.78
C GLU A 281 -23.47 7.21 16.14
N SER A 282 -23.39 8.18 15.23
CA SER A 282 -22.15 8.54 14.54
C SER A 282 -21.05 8.96 15.52
N HIS A 283 -21.38 9.79 16.52
CA HIS A 283 -20.44 10.23 17.57
C HIS A 283 -19.92 9.06 18.40
N THR A 284 -20.79 8.09 18.69
CA THR A 284 -20.38 6.85 19.38
C THR A 284 -19.38 6.05 18.54
N LEU A 285 -19.56 5.99 17.22
CA LEU A 285 -18.62 5.33 16.32
C LEU A 285 -17.28 6.08 16.24
N VAL A 286 -17.30 7.41 16.20
CA VAL A 286 -16.10 8.26 16.25
C VAL A 286 -15.28 7.97 17.52
N TYR A 287 -15.93 7.86 18.69
CA TYR A 287 -15.22 7.50 19.92
C TYR A 287 -14.60 6.10 19.87
N LYS A 288 -15.34 5.11 19.34
CA LYS A 288 -14.83 3.73 19.20
C LYS A 288 -13.61 3.68 18.27
N ALA A 289 -13.70 4.33 17.11
CA ALA A 289 -12.60 4.44 16.16
C ALA A 289 -11.39 5.19 16.77
N SER A 290 -11.63 6.28 17.50
CA SER A 290 -10.58 7.02 18.21
C SER A 290 -9.83 6.14 19.23
N VAL A 291 -10.55 5.33 20.01
CA VAL A 291 -9.94 4.37 20.95
C VAL A 291 -9.12 3.31 20.20
N ALA A 292 -9.60 2.84 19.04
CA ALA A 292 -8.85 1.91 18.20
C ALA A 292 -7.57 2.55 17.63
N THR A 293 -7.63 3.81 17.19
CA THR A 293 -6.46 4.61 16.80
C THR A 293 -5.44 4.69 17.92
N LEU A 294 -5.87 5.00 19.15
CA LEU A 294 -4.98 5.11 20.31
C LEU A 294 -4.28 3.78 20.63
N LYS A 295 -5.00 2.65 20.51
CA LYS A 295 -4.42 1.33 20.70
C LYS A 295 -3.36 1.01 19.65
N ALA A 296 -3.62 1.34 18.39
CA ALA A 296 -2.66 1.18 17.30
C ALA A 296 -1.47 2.16 17.40
N ALA A 297 -1.68 3.36 17.94
CA ALA A 297 -0.60 4.31 18.19
C ALA A 297 0.31 3.86 19.34
N ALA A 298 -0.25 3.20 20.36
CA ALA A 298 0.52 2.71 21.51
C ALA A 298 1.54 1.61 21.16
N SER A 299 1.39 0.92 20.03
CA SER A 299 2.35 -0.06 19.50
C SER A 299 3.41 0.56 18.60
N LEU A 300 3.31 1.85 18.25
CA LEU A 300 4.29 2.54 17.45
C LEU A 300 5.39 3.18 18.30
N ASP A 301 6.54 3.39 17.68
CA ASP A 301 7.62 4.17 18.28
C ASP A 301 7.20 5.65 18.39
N GLN A 302 7.43 6.25 19.55
CA GLN A 302 7.04 7.64 19.82
C GLN A 302 7.78 8.61 18.90
N GLU A 303 9.05 8.34 18.56
CA GLU A 303 9.83 9.19 17.62
C GLU A 303 9.14 9.25 16.25
N ALA A 304 8.70 8.10 15.72
CA ALA A 304 8.00 8.03 14.44
C ALA A 304 6.65 8.75 14.46
N LEU A 305 5.90 8.68 15.58
CA LEU A 305 4.67 9.44 15.74
C LEU A 305 4.93 10.95 15.75
N ASP A 306 5.94 11.40 16.49
CA ASP A 306 6.29 12.81 16.57
C ASP A 306 6.70 13.37 15.19
N ASP A 307 7.46 12.60 14.41
CA ASP A 307 7.85 13.00 13.04
C ASP A 307 6.65 13.11 12.11
N ILE A 308 5.71 12.16 12.17
CA ILE A 308 4.47 12.24 11.38
C ILE A 308 3.65 13.46 11.78
N ASN A 309 3.59 13.79 13.07
CA ASN A 309 2.88 14.95 13.56
C ASN A 309 3.49 16.24 12.99
N ILE A 310 4.82 16.37 13.05
CA ILE A 310 5.55 17.51 12.49
C ILE A 310 5.27 17.64 10.98
N LEU A 311 5.33 16.53 10.24
CA LEU A 311 5.07 16.55 8.80
C LEU A 311 3.62 16.91 8.46
N ARG A 312 2.65 16.45 9.25
CA ARG A 312 1.23 16.78 9.08
C ARG A 312 0.94 18.24 9.42
N GLU A 313 1.47 18.75 10.52
CA GLU A 313 1.35 20.16 10.90
C GLU A 313 1.97 21.06 9.82
N GLY A 314 3.14 20.70 9.31
CA GLY A 314 3.77 21.39 8.18
C GLY A 314 2.87 21.40 6.94
N SER A 315 2.36 20.23 6.54
CA SER A 315 1.46 20.10 5.39
C SER A 315 0.20 20.96 5.54
N ASN A 316 -0.41 20.98 6.73
CA ASN A 316 -1.57 21.81 7.04
C ASN A 316 -1.24 23.30 6.97
N ALA A 317 -0.10 23.73 7.52
CA ALA A 317 0.35 25.12 7.42
C ALA A 317 0.52 25.56 5.96
N VAL A 318 1.08 24.68 5.11
CA VAL A 318 1.19 24.93 3.67
C VAL A 318 -0.18 25.01 2.99
N LYS A 319 -1.12 24.12 3.31
CA LYS A 319 -2.50 24.19 2.79
C LYS A 319 -3.16 25.53 3.14
N THR A 320 -3.06 25.96 4.40
CA THR A 320 -3.63 27.24 4.86
C THR A 320 -3.01 28.43 4.14
N MET A 321 -1.69 28.45 3.98
CA MET A 321 -1.00 29.52 3.26
C MET A 321 -1.36 29.55 1.78
N ARG A 322 -1.50 28.39 1.12
CA ARG A 322 -1.97 28.31 -0.27
C ARG A 322 -3.37 28.91 -0.40
N LYS A 323 -4.30 28.55 0.50
CA LYS A 323 -5.65 29.12 0.53
C LYS A 323 -5.63 30.64 0.69
N PHE A 324 -4.77 31.15 1.58
CA PHE A 324 -4.60 32.59 1.76
C PHE A 324 -4.08 33.28 0.49
N ILE A 325 -3.07 32.71 -0.18
CA ILE A 325 -2.55 33.24 -1.46
C ILE A 325 -3.62 33.23 -2.54
N SER A 326 -4.38 32.13 -2.68
CA SER A 326 -5.49 32.05 -3.64
C SER A 326 -6.56 33.11 -3.37
N GLN A 327 -6.96 33.31 -2.11
CA GLN A 327 -7.92 34.36 -1.75
C GLN A 327 -7.39 35.77 -2.04
N ALA A 328 -6.11 36.04 -1.77
CA ALA A 328 -5.48 37.33 -2.09
C ALA A 328 -5.42 37.58 -3.61
N GLN A 329 -5.19 36.53 -4.41
CA GLN A 329 -5.24 36.59 -5.86
C GLN A 329 -6.66 36.86 -6.37
N GLU A 330 -7.67 36.14 -5.85
CA GLU A 330 -9.09 36.35 -6.20
C GLU A 330 -9.57 37.78 -5.90
N GLN A 331 -9.03 38.40 -4.85
CA GLN A 331 -9.28 39.80 -4.48
C GLN A 331 -8.41 40.80 -5.24
N ASN A 332 -7.59 40.36 -6.20
CA ASN A 332 -6.64 41.17 -6.97
C ASN A 332 -5.61 41.93 -6.10
N VAL A 333 -5.35 41.49 -4.88
CA VAL A 333 -4.30 42.06 -4.00
C VAL A 333 -2.91 41.72 -4.53
N ILE A 334 -2.76 40.53 -5.12
CA ILE A 334 -1.53 40.07 -5.77
C ILE A 334 -1.83 39.65 -7.21
N SER A 335 -0.86 39.83 -8.11
CA SER A 335 -0.99 39.38 -9.50
C SER A 335 -0.95 37.85 -9.59
N SER A 336 -1.59 37.28 -10.61
CA SER A 336 -1.59 35.82 -10.84
C SER A 336 -0.17 35.24 -10.92
N SER A 337 0.76 35.94 -11.57
CA SER A 337 2.15 35.50 -11.70
C SER A 337 2.90 35.54 -10.37
N ALA A 338 2.64 36.54 -9.52
CA ALA A 338 3.22 36.59 -8.17
C ALA A 338 2.65 35.48 -7.28
N ALA A 339 1.35 35.22 -7.35
CA ALA A 339 0.70 34.13 -6.63
C ALA A 339 1.30 32.76 -7.01
N GLU A 340 1.46 32.50 -8.31
CA GLU A 340 2.08 31.25 -8.80
C GLU A 340 3.52 31.09 -8.32
N THR A 341 4.32 32.15 -8.41
CA THR A 341 5.72 32.17 -7.93
C THR A 341 5.81 31.88 -6.42
N LEU A 342 4.85 32.39 -5.63
CA LEU A 342 4.77 32.12 -4.19
C LEU A 342 4.28 30.70 -3.88
N MET A 343 3.37 30.15 -4.70
CA MET A 343 2.81 28.82 -4.49
C MET A 343 3.77 27.68 -4.89
N GLU A 344 4.59 27.86 -5.92
CA GLU A 344 5.48 26.81 -6.44
C GLU A 344 6.37 26.12 -5.37
N PRO A 345 7.18 26.84 -4.57
CA PRO A 345 8.02 26.20 -3.56
C PRO A 345 7.20 25.49 -2.47
N MET A 346 6.01 26.01 -2.18
CA MET A 346 5.11 25.42 -1.19
C MET A 346 4.53 24.10 -1.68
N VAL A 347 4.09 24.04 -2.94
CA VAL A 347 3.62 22.80 -3.58
C VAL A 347 4.73 21.75 -3.63
N HIS A 348 5.97 22.17 -3.94
CA HIS A 348 7.12 21.28 -3.93
C HIS A 348 7.38 20.69 -2.52
N LYS A 349 7.44 21.55 -1.49
CA LYS A 349 7.64 21.11 -0.10
C LYS A 349 6.51 20.24 0.42
N GLN A 350 5.27 20.56 0.08
CA GLN A 350 4.11 19.73 0.41
C GLN A 350 4.24 18.33 -0.19
N ARG A 351 4.67 18.22 -1.45
CA ARG A 351 4.91 16.92 -2.11
C ARG A 351 6.03 16.14 -1.43
N GLU A 352 7.13 16.79 -1.06
CA GLU A 352 8.21 16.16 -0.30
C GLU A 352 7.71 15.61 1.04
N TRP A 353 6.94 16.39 1.81
CA TRP A 353 6.39 15.92 3.09
C TRP A 353 5.40 14.79 2.93
N ILE A 354 4.51 14.85 1.92
CA ILE A 354 3.59 13.73 1.63
C ILE A 354 4.37 12.46 1.30
N ASN A 355 5.43 12.56 0.50
CA ASN A 355 6.30 11.42 0.19
C ASN A 355 7.04 10.91 1.43
N HIS A 356 7.45 11.80 2.34
CA HIS A 356 8.07 11.42 3.61
C HIS A 356 7.09 10.71 4.53
N ILE A 357 5.88 11.27 4.75
CA ILE A 357 4.80 10.64 5.51
C ILE A 357 4.56 9.24 4.92
N HIS A 358 4.38 9.15 3.61
CA HIS A 358 4.12 7.89 2.96
C HIS A 358 5.29 6.89 3.10
N GLY A 359 6.52 7.39 3.07
CA GLY A 359 7.69 6.56 3.35
C GLY A 359 7.74 6.06 4.79
N VAL A 360 7.31 6.86 5.78
CA VAL A 360 7.17 6.40 7.16
C VAL A 360 6.02 5.40 7.28
N GLU A 361 4.90 5.61 6.59
CA GLU A 361 3.74 4.70 6.57
C GLU A 361 4.04 3.34 5.97
N LEU A 362 4.80 3.32 4.88
CA LEU A 362 5.29 2.09 4.26
C LEU A 362 6.48 1.49 5.02
N GLY A 363 6.95 2.16 6.07
CA GLY A 363 8.15 1.82 6.83
C GLY A 363 9.44 1.97 6.03
N THR A 364 9.44 2.54 4.82
CA THR A 364 10.64 2.68 3.98
C THR A 364 11.62 3.73 4.48
N ASN A 365 11.13 4.77 5.16
CA ASN A 365 11.94 5.85 5.71
C ASN A 365 11.96 5.74 7.24
N SER A 366 13.10 5.36 7.81
CA SER A 366 13.31 5.52 9.24
C SER A 366 13.71 6.98 9.52
N PRO A 367 13.11 7.64 10.51
CA PRO A 367 13.53 8.99 10.92
C PRO A 367 14.99 9.11 11.33
N ARG A 368 15.63 7.97 11.63
CA ARG A 368 17.04 7.87 11.98
C ARG A 368 18.02 8.05 10.84
N ASP A 369 17.59 8.19 9.58
CA ASP A 369 18.46 8.73 8.52
C ASP A 369 18.66 10.25 8.71
N LYS A 370 19.16 10.64 9.89
CA LYS A 370 19.60 12.01 10.24
C LYS A 370 20.81 12.46 9.41
N ASN A 371 21.29 11.61 8.50
CA ASN A 371 22.31 11.90 7.51
C ASN A 371 21.73 12.33 6.17
N LEU A 372 20.43 12.60 6.04
CA LEU A 372 20.03 13.61 5.07
C LEU A 372 20.61 14.92 5.60
N PRO A 373 21.68 15.47 5.00
CA PRO A 373 22.06 16.82 5.35
C PRO A 373 20.77 17.62 5.17
N VAL A 374 20.37 18.36 6.20
CA VAL A 374 19.55 19.54 5.97
C VAL A 374 20.41 20.34 5.00
N ARG A 375 20.17 20.13 3.70
CA ARG A 375 20.82 20.85 2.63
C ARG A 375 20.24 22.22 2.80
N ARG A 376 20.85 23.01 3.69
CA ARG A 376 20.77 24.46 3.72
C ARG A 376 21.17 24.80 2.31
N THR A 377 20.18 24.94 1.42
CA THR A 377 20.41 25.57 0.13
C THR A 377 20.96 26.93 0.51
N PRO A 378 22.25 27.20 0.29
CA PRO A 378 22.81 28.48 0.70
C PRO A 378 21.96 29.54 0.03
N SER A 379 21.46 30.47 0.83
CA SER A 379 20.73 31.63 0.32
C SER A 379 21.55 32.22 -0.84
N PRO A 380 20.95 32.51 -2.01
CA PRO A 380 21.66 33.10 -3.14
C PRO A 380 22.36 34.43 -2.82
N ALA A 381 22.07 35.02 -1.65
CA ALA A 381 22.61 36.28 -1.18
C ALA A 381 23.75 36.18 -0.14
N MET A 382 24.21 34.97 0.21
CA MET A 382 25.23 34.82 1.25
C MET A 382 26.64 35.02 0.68
N ASP A 383 27.28 36.11 1.08
CA ASP A 383 28.64 36.50 0.70
C ASP A 383 29.63 35.37 1.04
N ARG A 384 30.63 35.17 0.16
CA ARG A 384 31.62 34.09 0.25
C ARG A 384 32.44 34.15 1.53
N SER A 385 32.52 35.33 2.16
CA SER A 385 33.23 35.58 3.42
C SER A 385 32.50 35.02 4.66
N GLU A 386 31.16 35.07 4.70
CA GLU A 386 30.38 34.50 5.81
C GLU A 386 30.40 32.96 5.80
N ARG A 387 30.56 32.36 4.62
CA ARG A 387 30.60 30.91 4.46
C ARG A 387 31.81 30.29 5.16
N TYR A 388 32.98 30.93 5.11
CA TYR A 388 34.18 30.47 5.82
C TYR A 388 34.08 30.67 7.33
N ARG A 389 33.38 31.72 7.78
CA ARG A 389 33.27 32.04 9.21
C ARG A 389 32.36 31.07 9.98
N MET A 390 31.33 30.53 9.31
CA MET A 390 30.49 29.48 9.91
C MET A 390 31.17 28.11 9.97
N GLU A 391 32.04 27.79 9.01
CA GLU A 391 32.81 26.53 9.02
C GLU A 391 33.85 26.52 10.16
N GLU A 392 34.42 27.68 10.54
CA GLU A 392 35.32 27.81 11.69
C GLU A 392 34.59 27.72 13.05
N GLU A 393 33.37 28.28 13.18
CA GLU A 393 32.61 28.22 14.45
C GLU A 393 32.00 26.83 14.74
N GLU A 394 31.78 26.00 13.71
CA GLU A 394 31.22 24.64 13.88
C GLU A 394 32.28 23.62 14.36
N GLU A 395 33.58 23.93 14.22
CA GLU A 395 34.68 23.05 14.64
C GLU A 395 35.05 23.18 16.14
N GLU A 396 34.62 24.26 16.83
CA GLU A 396 34.99 24.53 18.23
C GLU A 396 33.92 24.19 19.30
N ALA A 397 32.76 23.64 18.94
CA ALA A 397 31.69 23.39 19.92
C ALA A 397 31.93 22.10 20.77
N PRO A 398 32.02 22.18 22.12
CA PRO A 398 32.26 21.02 22.97
C PRO A 398 31.01 20.13 23.10
N ARG A 399 31.16 18.86 22.74
CA ARG A 399 30.14 17.81 22.89
C ARG A 399 29.91 17.48 24.36
N THR A 400 28.88 18.07 24.97
CA THR A 400 28.41 17.69 26.30
C THR A 400 27.43 16.52 26.20
N GLY A 401 27.79 15.40 26.84
CA GLY A 401 26.99 14.18 26.86
C GLY A 401 25.84 14.26 27.86
N ALA A 402 24.59 14.18 27.37
CA ALA A 402 23.41 14.02 28.21
C ALA A 402 23.05 12.53 28.35
N LYS A 403 23.19 12.00 29.57
CA LYS A 403 22.69 10.69 29.99
C LYS A 403 21.24 10.82 30.48
N GLY A 404 20.40 9.85 30.08
CA GLY A 404 19.23 9.43 30.85
C GLY A 404 17.92 10.16 30.57
N SER A 405 17.32 9.92 29.40
CA SER A 405 15.90 10.22 29.16
C SER A 405 15.04 9.04 29.60
N VAL A 406 14.27 9.22 30.68
CA VAL A 406 13.15 8.34 31.02
C VAL A 406 12.04 8.60 30.00
N ALA A 407 11.65 7.57 29.26
CA ALA A 407 10.64 7.68 28.20
C ALA A 407 9.36 8.33 28.76
N PRO A 408 8.91 9.48 28.20
CA PRO A 408 7.67 10.10 28.62
C PRO A 408 6.51 9.17 28.25
N LYS A 409 5.64 8.87 29.21
CA LYS A 409 4.36 8.22 28.92
C LYS A 409 3.58 9.13 27.97
N ALA A 410 3.21 8.61 26.80
CA ALA A 410 2.35 9.33 25.86
C ALA A 410 1.11 9.84 26.62
N THR A 411 0.99 11.16 26.76
CA THR A 411 -0.14 11.77 27.46
C THR A 411 -1.29 11.94 26.47
N TRP A 412 -2.52 11.77 26.97
CA TRP A 412 -3.77 11.95 26.22
C TRP A 412 -3.81 13.27 25.42
N ALA A 413 -3.13 14.31 25.89
CA ALA A 413 -3.01 15.61 25.24
C ALA A 413 -2.21 15.57 23.92
N SER A 414 -1.14 14.78 23.85
CA SER A 414 -0.37 14.59 22.61
C SER A 414 -1.20 13.87 21.56
N CYS A 415 -2.03 12.92 21.98
CA CYS A 415 -2.96 12.26 21.07
C CYS A 415 -4.09 13.19 20.64
N LEU A 416 -4.64 14.05 21.51
CA LEU A 416 -5.66 15.03 21.09
C LEU A 416 -5.11 16.07 20.09
N LYS A 417 -3.84 16.46 20.18
CA LYS A 417 -3.18 17.32 19.18
C LYS A 417 -2.99 16.64 17.82
N PHE A 418 -2.96 15.31 17.77
CA PHE A 418 -2.97 14.57 16.51
C PHE A 418 -4.32 14.68 15.76
N TRP A 419 -5.39 14.95 16.51
CA TRP A 419 -6.77 14.96 16.04
C TRP A 419 -7.27 16.34 15.59
N ALA A 420 -6.81 17.39 16.27
CA ALA A 420 -7.06 18.79 15.89
C ALA A 420 -6.12 19.20 14.75
#